data_AF-A0A3N5JYU4-F1
#
_entry.id   AF-A0A3N5JYU4-F1
#
_cell.length_a   1.000
_cell.length_b   1.000
_cell.length_c   1.000
_cell.angle_alpha   90.00
_cell.angle_beta   90.00
_cell.angle_gamma   90.00
#
_symmetry.space_group_name_H-M   'P 1'
#
loop_
_entity.id
_entity.type
_entity.pdbx_description
1 polymer ?
#
loop_
_entity_poly.entity_id
_entity_poly.type
_entity_poly.pdbx_seq_one_letter_code
_entity_poly.pdbx_strand_id
1 'polypeptide(L)'
;TEGAIQAKVRGWVNNTIIVFVVCYATTTMATLLYVPHMSERFKAHPWTFALPVATMLAIANVPREIFHRREWRAFLSSCAAVFGLMALVGFGMFPNLVRGTAPSTSLSIYNAASSDGTLTTMLIIAGIGIPLVLAYTISIYWIFRGKVKLDSMSY
;
A
#
# COMPACT_ATOMS: atom_id res chain seq x y z
N THR A 1 -19.84 5.82 -9.23
CA THR A 1 -21.07 6.62 -9.01
C THR A 1 -21.35 7.41 -10.27
N GLU A 2 -22.59 7.84 -10.49
CA GLU A 2 -22.97 8.69 -11.64
C GLU A 2 -23.52 10.04 -11.17
N GLY A 3 -23.53 11.04 -12.07
CA GLY A 3 -24.15 12.34 -11.82
C GLY A 3 -23.35 13.29 -10.92
N ALA A 4 -24.04 14.09 -10.12
CA ALA A 4 -23.48 15.21 -9.36
C ALA A 4 -22.42 14.78 -8.32
N ILE A 5 -22.57 13.60 -7.72
CA ILE A 5 -21.63 13.07 -6.72
C ILE A 5 -20.26 12.77 -7.36
N GLN A 6 -20.25 12.19 -8.56
CA GLN A 6 -19.00 11.89 -9.27
C GLN A 6 -18.24 13.17 -9.61
N ALA A 7 -18.94 14.23 -10.03
CA ALA A 7 -18.34 15.53 -10.31
C ALA A 7 -17.71 16.17 -9.06
N LYS A 8 -18.42 16.11 -7.91
CA LYS A 8 -17.92 16.64 -6.63
C LYS A 8 -16.67 15.91 -6.15
N VAL A 9 -16.68 14.58 -6.18
CA VAL A 9 -15.51 13.75 -5.81
C VAL A 9 -14.32 14.05 -6.72
N ARG A 10 -14.55 14.18 -8.03
CA ARG A 10 -13.48 14.45 -9.00
C ARG A 10 -12.81 15.81 -8.79
N GLY A 11 -13.54 16.81 -8.30
CA GLY A 11 -12.97 18.10 -7.91
C GLY A 11 -12.02 18.00 -6.70
N TRP A 12 -12.27 17.07 -5.78
CA TRP A 12 -11.45 16.90 -4.57
C TRP A 12 -10.19 16.08 -4.80
N VAL A 13 -10.22 15.16 -5.77
CA VAL A 13 -9.11 14.24 -6.09
C VAL A 13 -7.77 14.97 -6.19
N ASN A 14 -7.70 16.07 -6.95
CA ASN A 14 -6.42 16.76 -7.17
C ASN A 14 -5.83 17.34 -5.88
N ASN A 15 -6.66 18.02 -5.07
CA ASN A 15 -6.20 18.61 -3.81
C ASN A 15 -5.77 17.52 -2.82
N THR A 16 -6.55 16.44 -2.69
CA THR A 16 -6.22 15.34 -1.79
C THR A 16 -4.93 14.63 -2.20
N ILE A 17 -4.72 14.43 -3.50
CA ILE A 17 -3.50 13.79 -3.99
C ILE A 17 -2.30 14.70 -3.81
N ILE A 18 -2.42 16.01 -4.03
CA ILE A 18 -1.33 16.95 -3.74
C ILE A 18 -0.94 16.87 -2.26
N VAL A 19 -1.91 16.92 -1.35
CA VAL A 19 -1.66 16.76 0.09
C VAL A 19 -0.98 15.43 0.39
N PHE A 20 -1.47 14.34 -0.19
CA PHE A 20 -0.90 13.00 0.01
C PHE A 20 0.55 12.90 -0.52
N VAL A 21 0.82 13.47 -1.69
CA VAL A 21 2.16 13.53 -2.30
C VAL A 21 3.10 14.35 -1.44
N VAL A 22 2.66 15.50 -0.93
CA VAL A 22 3.45 16.33 -0.01
C VAL A 22 3.76 15.53 1.26
N CYS A 23 2.75 14.95 1.92
CA CYS A 23 2.94 14.12 3.10
C CYS A 23 3.89 12.94 2.86
N TYR A 24 3.78 12.28 1.70
CA TYR A 24 4.65 11.18 1.32
C TYR A 24 6.10 11.65 1.12
N ALA A 25 6.31 12.75 0.39
CA ALA A 25 7.62 13.32 0.13
C ALA A 25 8.28 13.80 1.44
N THR A 26 7.53 14.48 2.31
CA THR A 26 8.03 14.93 3.62
C THR A 26 8.39 13.75 4.51
N THR A 27 7.55 12.71 4.55
CA THR A 27 7.81 11.51 5.35
C THR A 27 9.04 10.76 4.83
N THR A 28 9.17 10.62 3.52
CA THR A 28 10.33 9.95 2.89
C THR A 28 11.61 10.73 3.16
N MET A 29 11.58 12.06 3.02
CA MET A 29 12.71 12.93 3.32
C MET A 29 13.07 12.88 4.81
N ALA A 30 12.09 12.99 5.70
CA ALA A 30 12.30 12.90 7.14
C ALA A 30 12.91 11.55 7.54
N THR A 31 12.46 10.45 6.92
CA THR A 31 13.02 9.12 7.14
C THR A 31 14.49 9.05 6.73
N LEU A 32 14.85 9.59 5.57
CA LEU A 32 16.25 9.60 5.10
C LEU A 32 17.17 10.46 5.98
N LEU A 33 16.66 11.51 6.61
CA LEU A 33 17.42 12.43 7.44
C LEU A 33 17.53 11.99 8.92
N TYR A 34 16.42 11.55 9.52
CA TYR A 34 16.33 11.27 10.96
C TYR A 34 16.46 9.79 11.31
N VAL A 35 16.32 8.88 10.34
CA VAL A 35 16.35 7.43 10.57
C VAL A 35 17.59 6.82 9.90
N PRO A 36 18.78 6.93 10.54
CA PRO A 36 20.04 6.55 9.93
C PRO A 36 20.07 5.08 9.49
N HIS A 37 19.45 4.18 10.27
CA HIS A 37 19.42 2.75 9.97
C HIS A 37 18.63 2.39 8.68
N MET A 38 17.63 3.19 8.30
CA MET A 38 16.96 3.01 7.00
C MET A 38 17.84 3.63 5.91
N SER A 39 18.36 4.83 6.14
CA SER A 39 19.18 5.54 5.14
C SER A 39 20.46 4.77 4.73
N GLU A 40 21.12 4.10 5.67
CA GLU A 40 22.32 3.30 5.42
C GLU A 40 22.05 2.13 4.47
N ARG A 41 20.86 1.52 4.57
CA ARG A 41 20.44 0.41 3.69
C ARG A 41 20.17 0.87 2.28
N PHE A 42 19.47 2.00 2.15
CA PHE A 42 19.22 2.61 0.84
C PHE A 42 20.53 3.05 0.16
N LYS A 43 21.50 3.54 0.94
CA LYS A 43 22.86 3.87 0.43
C LYS A 43 23.65 2.63 0.03
N ALA A 44 23.59 1.56 0.82
CA ALA A 44 24.29 0.30 0.53
C ALA A 44 23.75 -0.42 -0.71
N HIS A 45 22.45 -0.27 -1.00
CA HIS A 45 21.80 -0.89 -2.15
C HIS A 45 21.04 0.16 -2.97
N PRO A 46 21.72 0.91 -3.87
CA PRO A 46 21.12 2.03 -4.60
C PRO A 46 19.87 1.67 -5.39
N TRP A 47 19.77 0.43 -5.88
CA TRP A 47 18.60 -0.08 -6.61
C TRP A 47 17.30 -0.02 -5.79
N THR A 48 17.39 0.00 -4.45
CA THR A 48 16.24 0.08 -3.55
C THR A 48 15.56 1.44 -3.60
N PHE A 49 16.23 2.50 -4.07
CA PHE A 49 15.60 3.78 -4.36
C PHE A 49 14.58 3.70 -5.50
N ALA A 50 14.62 2.66 -6.34
CA ALA A 50 13.57 2.43 -7.33
C ALA A 50 12.20 2.23 -6.66
N LEU A 51 12.16 1.70 -5.43
CA LEU A 51 10.92 1.43 -4.71
C LEU A 51 10.16 2.70 -4.27
N PRO A 52 10.76 3.67 -3.55
CA PRO A 52 10.09 4.94 -3.25
C PRO A 52 9.75 5.72 -4.52
N VAL A 53 10.63 5.71 -5.52
CA VAL A 53 10.35 6.38 -6.80
C VAL A 53 9.16 5.76 -7.51
N ALA A 54 9.09 4.43 -7.61
CA ALA A 54 7.96 3.72 -8.19
C ALA A 54 6.65 3.98 -7.42
N THR A 55 6.73 4.04 -6.09
CA THR A 55 5.57 4.37 -5.22
C THR A 55 5.08 5.79 -5.48
N MET A 56 5.99 6.76 -5.55
CA MET A 56 5.69 8.16 -5.89
C MET A 56 5.03 8.27 -7.27
N LEU A 57 5.57 7.56 -8.27
CA LEU A 57 4.99 7.53 -9.62
C LEU A 57 3.60 6.88 -9.63
N ALA A 58 3.39 5.83 -8.85
CA ALA A 58 2.07 5.20 -8.72
C ALA A 58 1.04 6.18 -8.11
N ILE A 59 1.44 6.97 -7.11
CA ILE A 59 0.58 8.01 -6.52
C ILE A 59 0.31 9.13 -7.55
N ALA A 60 1.36 9.64 -8.20
CA ALA A 60 1.27 10.74 -9.16
C ALA A 60 0.51 10.37 -10.44
N ASN A 61 0.36 9.08 -10.75
CA ASN A 61 -0.39 8.62 -11.91
C ASN A 61 -1.92 8.55 -11.66
N VAL A 62 -2.37 8.51 -10.40
CA VAL A 62 -3.80 8.51 -10.04
C VAL A 62 -4.58 9.73 -10.61
N PRO A 63 -4.15 11.00 -10.43
CA PRO A 63 -4.90 12.15 -10.95
C PRO A 63 -4.90 12.18 -12.48
N ARG A 64 -3.81 11.72 -13.11
CA ARG A 64 -3.70 11.60 -14.58
C ARG A 64 -4.70 10.61 -15.15
N GLU A 65 -4.80 9.40 -14.56
CA GLU A 65 -5.76 8.39 -15.01
C GLU A 65 -7.21 8.81 -14.74
N ILE A 66 -7.46 9.53 -13.63
CA ILE A 66 -8.78 10.13 -13.34
C ILE A 66 -9.13 11.22 -14.35
N PHE A 67 -8.17 12.04 -14.79
CA PHE A 67 -8.39 13.04 -15.85
C PHE A 67 -8.78 12.37 -17.18
N HIS A 68 -8.11 11.27 -17.55
CA HIS A 68 -8.42 10.49 -18.75
C HIS A 68 -9.67 9.60 -18.65
N ARG A 69 -10.44 9.69 -17.55
CA ARG A 69 -11.64 8.87 -17.28
C ARG A 69 -11.37 7.35 -17.27
N ARG A 70 -10.13 6.94 -16.98
CA ARG A 70 -9.69 5.53 -16.91
C ARG A 70 -9.74 5.05 -15.46
N GLU A 71 -10.94 4.96 -14.89
CA GLU A 71 -11.14 4.68 -13.45
C GLU A 71 -10.49 3.36 -12.99
N TRP A 72 -10.49 2.33 -13.83
CA TRP A 72 -9.82 1.06 -13.54
C TRP A 72 -8.30 1.20 -13.36
N ARG A 73 -7.65 2.02 -14.20
CA ARG A 73 -6.20 2.24 -14.12
C ARG A 73 -5.85 3.11 -12.91
N ALA A 74 -6.71 4.08 -12.58
CA ALA A 74 -6.58 4.84 -11.34
C ALA A 74 -6.67 3.95 -10.09
N PHE A 75 -7.60 2.98 -10.09
CA PHE A 75 -7.72 1.99 -9.01
C PHE A 75 -6.45 1.14 -8.89
N LEU A 76 -5.96 0.58 -9.99
CA LEU A 76 -4.74 -0.23 -9.98
C LEU A 76 -3.51 0.57 -9.51
N SER A 77 -3.42 1.85 -9.91
CA SER A 77 -2.38 2.77 -9.45
C SER A 77 -2.45 3.03 -7.95
N SER A 78 -3.66 3.14 -7.39
CA SER A 78 -3.88 3.23 -5.95
C SER A 78 -3.48 1.94 -5.22
N CYS A 79 -3.81 0.77 -5.75
CA CYS A 79 -3.37 -0.51 -5.19
C CYS A 79 -1.84 -0.62 -5.19
N ALA A 80 -1.19 -0.23 -6.29
CA ALA A 80 0.26 -0.20 -6.40
C ALA A 80 0.90 0.80 -5.41
N ALA A 81 0.28 1.95 -5.18
CA ALA A 81 0.73 2.91 -4.18
C ALA A 81 0.67 2.31 -2.76
N VAL A 82 -0.44 1.68 -2.38
CA VAL A 82 -0.58 1.02 -1.06
C VAL A 82 0.43 -0.11 -0.90
N PHE A 83 0.61 -0.95 -1.92
CA PHE A 83 1.62 -2.00 -1.92
C PHE A 83 3.03 -1.44 -1.77
N GLY A 84 3.38 -0.40 -2.54
CA GLY A 84 4.68 0.26 -2.49
C GLY A 84 4.99 0.87 -1.12
N LEU A 85 4.00 1.50 -0.49
CA LEU A 85 4.12 2.01 0.88
C LEU A 85 4.41 0.89 1.89
N MET A 86 3.67 -0.21 1.81
CA MET A 86 3.89 -1.36 2.70
C MET A 86 5.26 -2.00 2.47
N ALA A 87 5.66 -2.13 1.21
CA ALA A 87 6.97 -2.66 0.83
C ALA A 87 8.12 -1.77 1.32
N LEU A 88 7.96 -0.43 1.29
CA LEU A 88 8.97 0.52 1.76
C LEU A 88 9.22 0.36 3.26
N VAL A 89 8.14 0.25 4.05
CA VAL A 89 8.21 -0.02 5.48
C VAL A 89 8.85 -1.38 5.75
N GLY A 90 8.37 -2.43 5.08
CA GLY A 90 8.91 -3.78 5.24
C GLY A 90 10.41 -3.87 4.94
N PHE A 91 10.85 -3.29 3.83
CA PHE A 91 12.26 -3.30 3.43
C PHE A 91 13.14 -2.46 4.37
N GLY A 92 12.66 -1.28 4.76
CA GLY A 92 13.43 -0.38 5.61
C GLY A 92 13.55 -0.86 7.07
N MET A 93 12.54 -1.58 7.57
CA MET A 93 12.53 -2.10 8.94
C MET A 93 13.25 -3.45 9.08
N PHE A 94 13.17 -4.32 8.06
CA PHE A 94 13.83 -5.64 8.07
C PHE A 94 15.28 -5.55 8.60
N PRO A 95 15.82 -6.49 9.38
CA PRO A 95 15.15 -7.64 9.99
C PRO A 95 14.41 -7.27 11.29
N ASN A 96 14.45 -6.01 11.74
CA ASN A 96 13.88 -5.59 13.01
C ASN A 96 12.45 -5.08 12.82
N LEU A 97 11.47 -5.80 13.37
CA LEU A 97 10.07 -5.39 13.33
C LEU A 97 9.79 -4.23 14.29
N VAL A 98 10.46 -4.21 15.45
CA VAL A 98 10.39 -3.10 16.40
C VAL A 98 11.77 -2.90 17.01
N ARG A 99 12.35 -1.69 16.87
CA ARG A 99 13.62 -1.36 17.51
C ARG A 99 13.38 -0.75 18.88
N GLY A 100 14.03 -1.34 19.89
CA GLY A 100 14.14 -0.73 21.22
C GLY A 100 15.28 0.26 21.30
N THR A 101 15.40 0.97 22.41
CA THR A 101 16.49 1.92 22.68
C THR A 101 17.86 1.24 22.81
N ALA A 102 17.88 -0.03 23.22
CA ALA A 102 19.08 -0.87 23.22
C ALA A 102 18.95 -2.03 22.20
N PRO A 103 20.06 -2.49 21.59
CA PRO A 103 20.04 -3.61 20.65
C PRO A 103 19.42 -4.90 21.23
N SER A 104 19.63 -5.16 22.52
CA SER A 104 19.07 -6.31 23.25
C SER A 104 17.54 -6.27 23.38
N THR A 105 16.93 -5.08 23.32
CA THR A 105 15.48 -4.88 23.42
C THR A 105 14.79 -4.82 22.06
N SER A 106 15.51 -5.05 20.97
CA SER A 106 14.93 -5.02 19.62
C SER A 106 14.26 -6.34 19.27
N LEU A 107 13.03 -6.27 18.75
CA LEU A 107 12.30 -7.40 18.19
C LEU A 107 12.67 -7.55 16.71
N SER A 108 13.35 -8.65 16.40
CA SER A 108 13.72 -9.07 15.06
C SER A 108 12.88 -10.26 14.62
N ILE A 109 12.84 -10.52 13.32
CA ILE A 109 12.17 -11.72 12.78
C ILE A 109 12.72 -13.03 13.38
N TYR A 110 13.95 -13.03 13.89
CA TYR A 110 14.59 -14.24 14.42
C TYR A 110 14.25 -14.50 15.89
N ASN A 111 14.08 -13.44 16.69
CA ASN A 111 13.73 -13.58 18.11
C ASN A 111 12.21 -13.51 18.37
N ALA A 112 11.45 -12.92 17.44
CA ALA A 112 10.00 -12.78 17.53
C ALA A 112 9.24 -13.88 16.76
N ALA A 113 9.95 -14.79 16.08
CA ALA A 113 9.33 -15.91 15.39
C ALA A 113 8.83 -16.98 16.36
N SER A 114 7.70 -17.60 16.01
CA SER A 114 7.23 -18.83 16.64
C SER A 114 8.15 -20.02 16.30
N SER A 115 7.94 -21.15 16.97
CA SER A 115 8.64 -22.39 16.63
C SER A 115 8.40 -22.82 15.18
N ASP A 116 9.38 -23.51 14.58
CA ASP A 116 9.33 -23.95 13.18
C ASP A 116 8.10 -24.82 12.88
N GLY A 117 7.70 -25.66 13.84
CA GLY A 117 6.49 -26.48 13.73
C GLY A 117 5.24 -25.62 13.58
N THR A 118 5.05 -24.63 14.45
CA THR A 118 3.91 -23.71 14.38
C THR A 118 3.94 -22.85 13.11
N LEU A 119 5.12 -22.38 12.71
CA LEU A 119 5.29 -21.58 11.49
C LEU A 119 4.91 -22.39 10.24
N THR A 120 5.33 -23.65 10.18
CA THR A 120 4.98 -24.56 9.07
C THR A 120 3.48 -24.80 9.01
N THR A 121 2.82 -25.07 10.15
CA THR A 121 1.37 -25.23 10.19
C THR A 121 0.64 -23.96 9.73
N MET A 122 1.07 -22.78 10.20
CA MET A 122 0.47 -21.51 9.80
C MET A 122 0.68 -21.23 8.32
N LEU A 123 1.83 -21.60 7.76
CA LEU A 123 2.11 -21.47 6.32
C LEU A 123 1.16 -22.34 5.49
N ILE A 124 0.89 -23.58 5.90
CA ILE A 124 -0.07 -24.45 5.21
C ILE A 124 -1.47 -23.84 5.26
N ILE A 125 -1.90 -23.37 6.44
CA ILE A 125 -3.20 -22.73 6.60
C ILE A 125 -3.31 -21.49 5.72
N ALA A 126 -2.32 -20.60 5.73
CA ALA A 126 -2.30 -19.41 4.89
C ALA A 126 -2.25 -19.77 3.39
N GLY A 127 -1.49 -20.79 3.02
CA GLY A 127 -1.35 -21.28 1.65
C GLY A 127 -2.66 -21.80 1.05
N ILE A 128 -3.56 -22.35 1.88
CA ILE A 128 -4.90 -22.78 1.44
C ILE A 128 -5.94 -21.66 1.62
N GLY A 129 -5.87 -20.95 2.74
CA GLY A 129 -6.84 -19.92 3.12
C GLY A 129 -6.78 -18.69 2.22
N ILE A 130 -5.59 -18.21 1.86
CA ILE A 130 -5.43 -17.02 1.00
C ILE A 130 -6.06 -17.25 -0.39
N PRO A 131 -5.75 -18.35 -1.12
CA PRO A 131 -6.41 -18.63 -2.40
C PRO A 131 -7.93 -18.72 -2.30
N LEU A 132 -8.46 -19.35 -1.23
CA LEU A 132 -9.91 -19.48 -1.04
C LEU A 132 -10.57 -18.11 -0.83
N VAL A 133 -10.01 -17.27 0.05
CA VAL A 133 -10.51 -15.92 0.30
C VAL A 133 -10.44 -15.07 -0.97
N LEU A 134 -9.35 -15.16 -1.74
CA LEU A 134 -9.21 -14.45 -3.01
C LEU A 134 -10.25 -14.94 -4.04
N ALA A 135 -10.45 -16.24 -4.17
CA ALA A 135 -11.43 -16.80 -5.11
C ALA A 135 -12.85 -16.33 -4.79
N TYR A 136 -13.23 -16.34 -3.50
CA TYR A 136 -14.53 -15.82 -3.06
C TYR A 136 -14.65 -14.31 -3.32
N THR A 137 -13.63 -13.54 -2.96
CA THR A 137 -13.61 -12.08 -3.17
C THR A 137 -13.76 -11.75 -4.66
N ILE A 138 -12.96 -12.38 -5.53
CA ILE A 138 -13.04 -12.21 -6.98
C ILE A 138 -14.42 -12.59 -7.50
N SER A 139 -14.99 -13.70 -7.03
CA SER A 139 -16.34 -14.16 -7.43
C SER A 139 -17.40 -13.12 -7.08
N ILE A 140 -17.37 -12.54 -5.88
CA ILE A 140 -18.28 -11.46 -5.48
C ILE A 140 -18.13 -10.24 -6.37
N TYR A 141 -16.89 -9.74 -6.57
CA TYR A 141 -16.65 -8.59 -7.43
C TYR A 141 -17.07 -8.85 -8.87
N TRP A 142 -16.98 -10.10 -9.34
CA TRP A 142 -17.43 -10.50 -10.66
C TRP A 142 -18.95 -10.56 -10.77
N ILE A 143 -19.65 -11.12 -9.77
CA ILE A 143 -21.11 -11.21 -9.70
C ILE A 143 -21.72 -9.80 -9.62
N PHE A 144 -21.20 -8.94 -8.75
CA PHE A 144 -21.70 -7.57 -8.55
C PHE A 144 -21.01 -6.54 -9.45
N ARG A 145 -20.41 -6.96 -10.57
CA ARG A 145 -19.81 -6.01 -11.50
C ARG A 145 -20.89 -5.13 -12.12
N GLY A 146 -20.77 -3.83 -11.91
CA GLY A 146 -21.73 -2.87 -12.43
C GLY A 146 -21.71 -1.59 -11.61
N LYS A 147 -22.21 -0.51 -12.20
CA LYS A 147 -22.40 0.72 -11.46
C LYS A 147 -23.71 0.64 -10.69
N VAL A 148 -23.67 0.99 -9.41
CA VAL A 148 -24.88 1.19 -8.60
C VAL A 148 -25.67 2.35 -9.21
N LYS A 149 -26.89 2.07 -9.66
CA LYS A 149 -27.86 3.08 -10.07
C LYS A 149 -28.75 3.38 -8.88
N LEU A 150 -28.87 4.65 -8.52
CA LEU A 150 -29.82 5.09 -7.50
C LEU A 150 -31.21 5.07 -8.15
N ASP A 151 -32.11 4.29 -7.57
CA ASP A 151 -33.54 4.30 -7.92
C ASP A 151 -34.30 5.12 -6.86
N SER A 152 -35.55 5.47 -7.14
CA SER A 152 -36.44 6.24 -6.26
C SER A 152 -36.63 5.63 -4.85
N MET A 153 -36.29 4.36 -4.69
CA MET A 153 -36.32 3.61 -3.42
C MET A 153 -34.94 3.50 -2.73
N SER A 154 -33.89 4.12 -3.30
CA SER A 154 -32.54 4.14 -2.71
C SER A 154 -32.46 5.30 -1.70
N TYR A 155 -32.33 4.96 -0.41
CA TYR A 155 -32.16 5.91 0.69
C TYR A 155 -30.77 6.58 0.69
#